data_AF-A0A2G9FN22-F1
#
_entry.id   AF-A0A2G9FN22-F1
#
_cell.length_a   1.000
_cell.length_b   1.000
_cell.length_c   1.000
_cell.angle_alpha   90.00
_cell.angle_beta   90.00
_cell.angle_gamma   90.00
#
_symmetry.space_group_name_H-M   'P 1'
#
loop_
_entity.id
_entity.type
_entity.pdbx_description
1 polymer ?
#
loop_
_entity_poly.entity_id
_entity_poly.type
_entity_poly.pdbx_seq_one_letter_code
_entity_poly.pdbx_strand_id
1 'polypeptide(L)'
;MELKGFKEFDKILDEIKTKAPQATERFLMLQAEDLKKDVKELTPVDTGTLKNSWQRENGKKLTGKAFSQIVFNMTDYALIMWGM
;
A
#
# COMPACT_ATOMS: atom_id res chain seq x y z
N MET A 1 -4.33 27.66 -5.38
CA MET A 1 -2.87 27.49 -5.34
C MET A 1 -2.53 26.37 -6.31
N GLU A 2 -1.94 26.67 -7.47
CA GLU A 2 -1.45 25.64 -8.38
C GLU A 2 -0.02 25.28 -7.98
N LEU A 3 0.18 24.08 -7.45
CA LEU A 3 1.50 23.59 -7.10
C LEU A 3 2.24 23.25 -8.40
N LYS A 4 3.10 24.17 -8.87
CA LYS A 4 3.98 23.96 -10.03
C LYS A 4 5.06 22.95 -9.63
N GLY A 5 5.23 21.88 -10.40
CA GLY A 5 6.22 20.82 -10.13
C GLY A 5 5.66 19.38 -10.16
N PHE A 6 4.35 19.20 -9.97
CA PHE A 6 3.76 17.85 -10.01
C PHE A 6 3.77 17.24 -11.42
N LYS A 7 3.64 18.06 -12.47
CA LYS A 7 3.73 17.57 -13.86
C LYS A 7 5.14 17.08 -14.20
N GLU A 8 6.16 17.81 -13.76
CA GLU A 8 7.55 17.38 -13.91
C GLU A 8 7.83 16.13 -13.06
N PHE A 9 7.27 16.08 -11.85
CA PHE A 9 7.40 14.91 -10.98
C PHE A 9 6.72 13.67 -11.56
N ASP A 10 5.52 13.78 -12.12
CA ASP A 10 4.81 12.68 -12.78
C ASP A 10 5.63 12.11 -13.95
N LYS A 11 6.26 12.98 -14.75
CA LYS A 11 7.18 12.55 -15.81
C LYS A 11 8.37 11.76 -15.27
N ILE A 12 8.99 12.23 -14.19
CA ILE A 12 10.09 11.52 -13.54
C ILE A 12 9.63 10.15 -13.04
N LEU A 13 8.43 10.07 -12.45
CA LEU A 13 7.87 8.79 -11.99
C LEU A 13 7.64 7.82 -13.15
N ASP A 14 7.15 8.29 -14.30
CA ASP A 14 6.94 7.45 -15.47
C ASP A 14 8.26 7.02 -16.15
N GLU A 15 9.27 7.89 -16.15
CA GLU A 15 10.62 7.54 -16.61
C GLU A 15 11.26 6.45 -15.73
N ILE A 16 11.09 6.52 -14.42
CA ILE A 16 11.67 5.53 -13.49
C ILE A 16 11.01 4.15 -13.70
N LYS A 17 9.69 4.11 -13.92
CA LYS A 17 8.95 2.87 -14.24
C LYS A 17 9.45 2.20 -15.52
N THR A 18 9.88 2.98 -16.51
CA THR A 18 10.35 2.46 -17.81
C THR A 18 11.84 2.11 -17.81
N LYS A 19 12.69 2.97 -17.23
CA LYS A 19 14.15 2.79 -17.21
C LYS A 19 14.62 1.80 -16.16
N ALA A 20 13.93 1.69 -15.02
CA ALA A 20 14.32 0.86 -13.90
C ALA A 20 13.11 0.10 -13.29
N PRO A 21 12.42 -0.74 -14.07
CA PRO A 21 11.19 -1.39 -13.64
C PRO A 21 11.38 -2.25 -12.37
N GLN A 22 12.44 -3.06 -12.32
CA GLN A 22 12.70 -3.93 -11.16
C GLN A 22 12.99 -3.14 -9.88
N ALA A 23 13.76 -2.05 -10.00
CA ALA A 23 14.05 -1.17 -8.87
C ALA A 23 12.79 -0.45 -8.40
N THR A 24 11.94 -0.01 -9.33
CA THR A 24 10.64 0.61 -9.03
C THR A 24 9.71 -0.35 -8.29
N GLU A 25 9.62 -1.61 -8.74
CA GLU A 25 8.82 -2.63 -8.09
C GLU A 25 9.32 -2.92 -6.66
N ARG A 26 10.64 -3.06 -6.49
CA ARG A 26 11.25 -3.27 -5.18
C ARG A 26 11.03 -2.08 -4.25
N PHE A 27 11.19 -0.85 -4.75
CA PHE A 27 10.94 0.36 -3.98
C PHE A 27 9.50 0.41 -3.47
N LEU A 28 8.51 0.21 -4.35
CA LEU A 28 7.10 0.23 -3.96
C LEU A 28 6.78 -0.89 -2.97
N MET A 29 7.34 -2.09 -3.14
CA MET A 29 7.20 -3.18 -2.20
C MET A 29 7.70 -2.78 -0.80
N LEU A 30 8.88 -2.18 -0.69
CA LEU A 30 9.45 -1.72 0.58
C LEU A 30 8.57 -0.65 1.23
N GLN A 31 8.14 0.36 0.47
CA GLN A 31 7.23 1.39 0.96
C GLN A 31 5.90 0.81 1.49
N ALA A 32 5.36 -0.22 0.83
CA ALA A 32 4.15 -0.89 1.28
C ALA A 32 4.38 -1.76 2.53
N GLU A 33 5.56 -2.35 2.70
CA GLU A 33 5.93 -3.08 3.92
C GLU A 33 6.12 -2.12 5.11
N ASP A 34 6.76 -0.98 4.89
CA ASP A 34 6.92 0.07 5.90
C ASP A 34 5.54 0.63 6.30
N LEU A 35 4.68 0.97 5.33
CA LEU A 35 3.32 1.40 5.60
C LEU A 35 2.53 0.35 6.39
N LYS A 36 2.64 -0.94 6.03
CA LYS A 36 2.01 -2.02 6.77
C LYS A 36 2.48 -2.03 8.23
N LYS A 37 3.79 -1.90 8.46
CA LYS A 37 4.36 -1.85 9.82
C LYS A 37 3.80 -0.66 10.62
N ASP A 38 3.83 0.54 10.03
CA ASP A 38 3.35 1.76 10.68
C ASP A 38 1.86 1.63 11.03
N VAL A 39 1.04 1.13 10.10
CA VAL A 39 -0.38 0.90 10.35
C VAL A 39 -0.58 -0.11 11.48
N LYS A 40 0.20 -1.20 11.54
CA LYS A 40 0.13 -2.13 12.68
C LYS A 40 0.48 -1.45 13.99
N GLU A 41 1.57 -0.68 14.04
CA GLU A 41 2.03 -0.05 15.27
C GLU A 41 1.06 1.04 15.76
N LEU A 42 0.52 1.83 14.85
CA LEU A 42 -0.28 3.03 15.11
C LEU A 42 -1.79 2.78 15.17
N THR A 43 -2.30 1.62 14.74
CA THR A 43 -3.73 1.32 14.87
C THR A 43 -4.10 1.20 16.37
N PRO A 44 -5.02 2.02 16.88
CA PRO A 44 -5.37 2.07 18.32
C PRO A 44 -6.37 0.97 18.69
N VAL A 45 -6.07 -0.28 18.34
CA VAL A 45 -6.88 -1.45 18.72
C VAL A 45 -6.05 -2.43 19.54
N ASP A 46 -6.59 -2.83 20.70
CA ASP A 46 -5.92 -3.77 21.62
C ASP A 46 -5.96 -5.22 21.13
N THR A 47 -6.85 -5.55 20.18
CA THR A 47 -6.95 -6.90 19.66
C THR A 47 -5.78 -7.20 18.73
N GLY A 48 -4.83 -7.99 19.24
CA GLY A 48 -3.69 -8.49 18.47
C GLY A 48 -4.09 -9.14 17.14
N THR A 49 -5.30 -9.70 17.03
CA THR A 49 -5.85 -10.26 15.79
C THR A 49 -6.05 -9.19 14.71
N LEU A 50 -6.75 -8.08 15.01
CA LEU A 50 -7.00 -7.00 14.04
C LEU A 50 -5.72 -6.22 13.71
N LYS A 51 -4.88 -6.00 14.72
CA LYS A 51 -3.58 -5.37 14.54
C LYS A 51 -2.67 -6.20 13.66
N ASN A 52 -2.68 -7.53 13.77
CA ASN A 52 -1.79 -8.39 13.00
C ASN A 52 -2.36 -8.81 11.63
N SER A 53 -3.66 -8.63 11.37
CA SER A 53 -4.32 -9.03 10.13
C SER A 53 -4.05 -8.12 8.93
N TRP A 54 -3.27 -7.05 9.09
CA TRP A 54 -2.79 -6.25 7.96
C TRP A 54 -1.84 -7.06 7.06
N GLN A 55 -2.17 -7.07 5.77
CA GLN A 55 -1.49 -7.81 4.71
C GLN A 55 -1.05 -6.89 3.58
N ARG A 56 -0.12 -7.37 2.76
CA ARG A 56 0.32 -6.71 1.53
C ARG A 56 0.24 -7.68 0.36
N GLU A 57 -0.26 -7.22 -0.77
CA GLU A 57 -0.21 -7.93 -2.05
C GLU A 57 0.32 -7.06 -3.20
N ASN A 58 0.85 -7.70 -4.24
CA ASN A 58 1.17 -7.02 -5.49
C ASN A 58 -0.15 -6.65 -6.19
N GLY A 59 -0.36 -5.36 -6.42
CA GLY A 59 -1.62 -4.84 -6.91
C GLY A 59 -1.94 -5.21 -8.37
N LYS A 60 -0.97 -5.74 -9.12
CA LYS A 60 -1.19 -6.24 -10.49
C LYS A 60 -2.26 -7.32 -10.53
N LYS A 61 -2.28 -8.23 -9.54
CA LYS A 61 -3.24 -9.35 -9.48
C LYS A 61 -4.68 -8.86 -9.28
N LEU A 62 -4.86 -7.81 -8.48
CA LEU A 62 -6.18 -7.35 -8.03
C LEU A 62 -6.73 -6.17 -8.86
N THR A 63 -5.85 -5.33 -9.42
CA THR A 63 -6.25 -4.08 -10.10
C THR A 63 -5.80 -4.00 -11.56
N GLY A 64 -4.98 -4.96 -12.02
CA GLY A 64 -4.34 -4.91 -13.34
C GLY A 64 -3.27 -3.84 -13.52
N LYS A 65 -3.03 -2.98 -12.51
CA LYS A 65 -2.06 -1.88 -12.59
C LYS A 65 -0.63 -2.38 -12.31
N ALA A 66 0.26 -2.19 -13.27
CA ALA A 66 1.70 -2.38 -13.06
C ALA A 66 2.23 -1.36 -12.03
N PHE A 67 3.27 -1.73 -11.28
CA PHE A 67 3.86 -0.88 -10.23
C PHE A 67 2.83 -0.41 -9.20
N SER A 68 2.09 -1.36 -8.63
CA SER A 68 1.14 -1.10 -7.56
C SER A 68 1.31 -2.10 -6.43
N GLN A 69 1.11 -1.65 -5.20
CA GLN A 69 1.08 -2.47 -3.99
C GLN A 69 -0.20 -2.13 -3.24
N ILE A 70 -0.81 -3.14 -2.63
CA ILE A 70 -2.03 -2.98 -1.87
C ILE A 70 -1.74 -3.41 -0.45
N VAL A 71 -2.00 -2.54 0.50
CA VAL A 71 -2.00 -2.84 1.93
C VAL A 71 -3.46 -2.85 2.39
N PHE A 72 -3.90 -3.95 2.99
CA PHE A 72 -5.30 -4.13 3.35
C PHE A 72 -5.44 -4.91 4.66
N ASN A 73 -6.60 -4.82 5.28
CA ASN A 73 -7.01 -5.63 6.42
C ASN A 73 -8.32 -6.35 6.03
N MET A 74 -8.45 -7.63 6.37
CA MET A 74 -9.70 -8.36 6.19
C MET A 74 -10.63 -8.04 7.36
N THR A 75 -11.50 -7.05 7.17
CA THR A 75 -12.44 -6.57 8.19
C THR A 75 -13.66 -7.47 8.41
N ASP A 76 -13.77 -8.63 7.74
CA ASP A 76 -14.84 -9.61 8.03
C ASP A 76 -14.83 -10.07 9.50
N TYR A 77 -13.72 -9.85 10.21
CA TYR A 77 -13.67 -10.05 11.66
C TYR A 77 -14.52 -9.03 12.45
N ALA A 78 -14.68 -7.79 11.97
CA ALA A 78 -15.54 -6.80 12.65
C ALA A 78 -17.02 -7.12 12.48
N LEU A 79 -17.43 -7.60 11.29
CA LEU A 79 -18.81 -7.99 11.00
C LEU A 79 -19.22 -9.23 11.81
N ILE A 80 -18.36 -10.26 11.86
CA ILE A 80 -18.64 -11.53 12.54
C ILE A 80 -18.57 -11.40 14.08
N MET A 81 -17.67 -10.58 14.62
CA MET A 81 -17.48 -10.46 16.09
C MET A 81 -18.42 -9.45 16.76
N TRP A 82 -18.97 -8.48 16.02
CA TRP A 82 -19.82 -7.41 16.59
C TRP A 82 -21.23 -7.37 16.00
N GLY A 83 -21.57 -8.26 15.07
CA GLY A 83 -22.95 -8.48 14.61
C GLY A 83 -23.62 -7.25 14.00
N MET A 84 -22.87 -6.47 13.21
CA MET A 84 -23.42 -5.37 12.40
C MET A 84 -23.81 -5.82 11.01
#